data_AF-K1QQ28-F1
#
_entry.id   AF-K1QQ28-F1
#
_cell.length_a   1.000
_cell.length_b   1.000
_cell.length_c   1.000
_cell.angle_alpha   90.00
_cell.angle_beta   90.00
_cell.angle_gamma   90.00
#
_symmetry.space_group_name_H-M   'P 1'
#
loop_
_entity.id
_entity.type
_entity.pdbx_description
1 polymer ?
#
loop_
_entity_poly.entity_id
_entity_poly.type
_entity_poly.pdbx_seq_one_letter_code
_entity_poly.pdbx_strand_id
1 'polypeptide(L)' 'MELRNKNTNGRPNLVLEEEYDENYQPSEEEVCDYAQIIGIDPKTEPHLIYIAREGICAPLPDHWKPW' A
#
# COMPACT_ATOMS: atom_id res chain seq x y z
N MET A 1 30.82 21.69 26.61
CA MET A 1 30.04 22.83 26.09
C MET A 1 29.52 22.38 24.73
N GLU A 2 28.45 21.58 24.73
CA GLU A 2 27.10 21.99 24.27
C GLU A 2 27.17 22.83 22.99
N LEU A 3 26.69 22.33 21.85
CA LEU A 3 25.33 22.67 21.40
C LEU A 3 24.56 21.46 20.86
N ARG A 4 23.55 21.08 21.64
CA ARG A 4 22.47 20.13 21.35
C ARG A 4 21.50 20.80 20.37
N ASN A 5 21.34 20.24 19.17
CA ASN A 5 20.33 20.68 18.22
C ASN A 5 18.93 20.39 18.81
N LYS A 6 18.29 21.43 19.32
CA LYS A 6 16.90 21.41 19.79
C LYS A 6 15.99 21.70 18.61
N ASN A 7 15.63 20.66 17.87
CA ASN A 7 14.40 20.64 17.12
C ASN A 7 13.25 20.42 18.12
N THR A 8 12.50 21.48 18.38
CA THR A 8 11.25 21.47 19.14
C THR A 8 10.10 21.70 18.15
N ASN A 9 9.38 20.63 17.79
CA ASN A 9 7.97 20.65 17.40
C ASN A 9 7.41 19.25 17.67
N GLY A 10 6.62 19.13 18.76
CA GLY A 10 6.23 17.89 19.41
C GLY A 10 5.19 17.04 18.66
N ARG A 11 5.56 16.50 17.50
CA ARG A 11 4.97 15.26 17.00
C ARG A 11 6.11 14.30 16.72
N PRO A 12 6.18 13.12 17.37
CA PRO A 12 7.10 12.10 16.90
C PRO A 12 6.72 11.80 15.46
N ASN A 13 7.65 11.92 14.52
CA ASN A 13 7.50 11.29 13.21
C ASN A 13 7.49 9.78 13.50
N LEU A 14 6.29 9.23 13.59
CA LEU A 14 6.09 7.79 13.70
C LEU A 14 6.43 7.21 12.33
N VAL A 15 7.64 6.68 12.20
CA VAL A 15 7.97 5.80 11.07
C VAL A 15 7.18 4.52 11.31
N LEU A 16 6.16 4.30 10.48
CA LEU A 16 5.44 3.03 10.44
C LEU A 16 6.36 2.03 9.72
N GLU A 17 6.73 0.96 10.41
CA GLU A 17 7.40 -0.17 9.76
C GLU A 17 6.36 -0.86 8.87
N GLU A 18 6.66 -0.99 7.58
CA GLU A 18 5.84 -1.77 6.66
C GLU A 18 6.02 -3.26 6.98
N GLU A 19 5.14 -3.80 7.82
CA GLU A 19 4.99 -5.26 7.96
C GLU A 19 4.21 -5.78 6.76
N TYR A 20 4.91 -6.06 5.66
CA TYR A 20 4.34 -6.78 4.54
C TYR A 20 4.26 -8.27 4.89
N ASP A 21 3.04 -8.80 5.05
CA ASP A 21 2.85 -10.25 5.15
C ASP A 21 3.03 -10.86 3.76
N GLU A 22 4.14 -11.60 3.58
CA GLU A 22 4.43 -12.32 2.34
C GLU A 22 3.35 -13.36 1.97
N ASN A 23 2.52 -13.75 2.93
CA ASN A 23 1.39 -14.66 2.76
C ASN A 23 0.04 -13.94 2.64
N TYR A 24 0.03 -12.61 2.47
CA TYR A 24 -1.22 -11.88 2.27
C TYR A 24 -2.00 -12.45 1.08
N GLN A 25 -3.22 -12.90 1.36
CA GLN A 25 -4.17 -13.35 0.35
C GLN A 25 -5.36 -12.39 0.34
N PRO A 26 -5.53 -11.57 -0.70
CA PRO A 26 -6.65 -10.65 -0.76
C PRO A 26 -7.96 -11.43 -0.88
N SER A 27 -8.97 -10.95 -0.18
CA SER A 27 -10.34 -11.44 -0.31
C SER A 27 -10.92 -11.09 -1.69
N GLU A 28 -11.99 -11.77 -2.09
CA GLU A 28 -12.67 -11.47 -3.35
C GLU A 28 -13.25 -10.05 -3.37
N GLU A 29 -13.69 -9.54 -2.22
CA GLU A 29 -14.21 -8.17 -2.08
C GLU A 29 -13.10 -7.14 -2.34
N GLU A 30 -11.94 -7.30 -1.69
CA GLU A 30 -10.78 -6.41 -1.91
C GLU A 30 -10.32 -6.42 -3.38
N VAL A 31 -10.29 -7.60 -4.01
CA VAL A 31 -9.95 -7.71 -5.44
C VAL A 31 -10.98 -7.00 -6.31
N CYS A 32 -12.28 -7.13 -6.01
CA CYS A 32 -13.34 -6.45 -6.78
C CYS A 32 -13.30 -4.94 -6.60
N ASP A 33 -13.05 -4.45 -5.39
CA ASP A 33 -12.91 -3.02 -5.11
C ASP A 33 -11.70 -2.45 -5.83
N TYR A 34 -10.57 -3.16 -5.77
CA TYR A 34 -9.36 -2.75 -6.49
C TYR A 34 -9.54 -2.78 -8.01
N ALA A 35 -10.25 -3.79 -8.54
CA ALA A 35 -10.61 -3.85 -9.96
C ALA A 35 -11.35 -2.58 -10.40
N GLN A 36 -12.34 -2.13 -9.63
CA GLN A 36 -13.08 -0.90 -9.92
C GLN A 36 -12.17 0.34 -9.90
N ILE A 37 -11.23 0.43 -8.95
CA ILE A 37 -10.27 1.54 -8.86
C ILE A 37 -9.42 1.65 -10.13
N ILE A 38 -9.00 0.52 -10.70
CA ILE A 38 -8.18 0.49 -11.93
C ILE A 38 -9.02 0.46 -13.22
N GLY A 39 -10.35 0.58 -13.10
CA GLY A 39 -11.27 0.70 -14.24
C GLY A 39 -11.72 -0.63 -14.86
N ILE A 40 -11.55 -1.74 -14.15
CA ILE A 40 -12.07 -3.06 -14.55
C ILE A 40 -13.44 -3.26 -13.87
N ASP A 41 -14.48 -3.58 -14.65
CA ASP A 41 -15.79 -3.94 -14.10
C ASP A 41 -15.88 -5.47 -13.86
N PRO A 42 -15.98 -5.94 -12.60
CA PRO A 42 -16.05 -7.37 -12.30
C PRO A 42 -17.22 -8.11 -12.93
N LYS A 43 -18.31 -7.40 -13.27
CA LYS A 43 -19.52 -8.00 -13.83
C LYS A 43 -19.41 -8.20 -15.33
N THR A 44 -18.80 -7.26 -16.04
CA THR A 44 -18.71 -7.27 -17.50
C THR A 44 -17.36 -7.79 -18.00
N GLU A 45 -16.32 -7.69 -17.18
CA GLU A 45 -14.93 -8.07 -17.49
C GLU A 45 -14.33 -9.06 -16.48
N PRO A 46 -15.02 -10.17 -16.11
CA PRO A 46 -14.51 -11.11 -15.11
C PRO A 46 -13.17 -11.76 -15.51
N HIS A 47 -12.87 -11.82 -16.81
CA HIS A 47 -11.62 -12.34 -17.35
C HIS A 47 -10.40 -11.43 -17.07
N LEU A 48 -10.61 -10.18 -16.66
CA LEU A 48 -9.55 -9.23 -16.30
C LEU A 48 -9.28 -9.19 -14.79
N ILE A 49 -10.11 -9.83 -13.96
CA ILE A 49 -10.00 -9.79 -12.49
C ILE A 49 -8.65 -10.28 -11.96
N TYR A 50 -7.96 -11.17 -12.68
CA TYR A 50 -6.63 -11.60 -12.30
C TYR A 50 -5.62 -10.44 -12.25
N ILE A 51 -5.77 -9.41 -13.10
CA ILE A 51 -4.91 -8.22 -13.13
C ILE A 51 -5.08 -7.43 -11.83
N ALA A 52 -6.31 -7.28 -11.36
CA ALA A 52 -6.59 -6.62 -10.09
C ALA A 52 -5.99 -7.39 -8.90
N ARG A 53 -6.08 -8.72 -8.91
CA ARG A 53 -5.46 -9.58 -7.90
C ARG A 53 -3.93 -9.48 -7.91
N GLU A 54 -3.29 -9.43 -9.07
CA GLU A 54 -1.84 -9.25 -9.15
C GLU A 54 -1.42 -7.85 -8.70
N GLY A 55 -2.18 -6.82 -9.06
CA GLY A 55 -1.88 -5.43 -8.71
C GLY A 55 -2.00 -5.15 -7.20
N ILE A 56 -3.01 -5.69 -6.52
CA ILE A 56 -3.18 -5.51 -5.07
C ILE A 56 -2.11 -6.27 -4.26
N CYS A 57 -1.58 -7.36 -4.79
CA CYS A 57 -0.46 -8.11 -4.20
C CYS A 57 0.92 -7.57 -4.62
N ALA A 58 0.98 -6.52 -5.44
CA ALA A 58 2.25 -6.00 -5.90
C ALA A 58 2.95 -5.23 -4.77
N PRO A 59 4.25 -5.51 -4.50
CA PRO A 59 5.00 -4.76 -3.50
C PRO A 59 5.13 -3.30 -3.93
N LEU A 60 5.17 -2.40 -2.95
CA LEU A 60 5.44 -0.99 -3.23
C LEU A 60 6.86 -0.83 -3.80
N PRO A 61 7.07 0.08 -4.76
CA PRO A 61 8.42 0.37 -5.25
C PRO A 61 9.35 0.86 -4.13
N ASP A 62 10.61 0.40 -4.11
CA ASP A 62 11.62 0.73 -3.08
C ASP A 62 11.81 2.23 -2.82
N HIS A 63 11.49 3.07 -3.80
CA HIS A 63 11.66 4.52 -3.76
C HIS A 63 10.44 5.27 -3.19
N TRP A 64 9.36 4.58 -2.79
CA TRP A 64 8.13 5.17 -2.24
C TRP A 64 8.16 5.39 -0.72
N LYS A 65 9.36 5.53 -0.14
CA LYS A 65 9.47 5.84 1.29
C LYS A 65 9.01 7.27 1.58
N PRO A 66 8.21 7.50 2.65
CA PRO A 66 7.91 8.84 3.09
C PRO A 66 9.22 9.58 3.40
N TRP A 67 9.34 10.78 2.84
CA TRP A 67 10.51 11.67 2.99
C TRP A 67 10.59 12.29 4.38
#